data_AF-A0A7J8QQF6-F1
#
_entry.id   AF-A0A7J8QQF6-F1
#
_cell.length_a   1.000
_cell.length_b   1.000
_cell.length_c   1.000
_cell.angle_alpha   90.00
_cell.angle_beta   90.00
_cell.angle_gamma   90.00
#
_symmetry.space_group_name_H-M   'P 1'
#
loop_
_entity.id
_entity.type
_entity.pdbx_description
1 polymer ?
#
loop_
_entity_poly.entity_id
_entity_poly.type
_entity_poly.pdbx_seq_one_letter_code
_entity_poly.pdbx_strand_id
1 'polypeptide(L)'
;MGIGMVGSQALVAFKDKGFVVAKTYNISSYSSIVEGKLSFEIWDLEARVANDGKMVIYCSLKIPAGAKKLNQVWQVGAAVSNGQLMKHELGKANLGSMGELNLVET
;
A
#
# COMPACT_ATOMS: atom_id res chain seq x y z
N MET A 1 0.82 -19.13 1.83
CA MET A 1 0.94 -17.67 1.61
C MET A 1 -0.43 -17.05 1.87
N GLY A 2 -0.50 -16.00 2.70
CA GLY A 2 -1.75 -15.30 2.98
C GLY A 2 -2.08 -14.31 1.85
N ILE A 3 -3.35 -14.26 1.44
CA ILE A 3 -3.86 -13.29 0.46
C ILE A 3 -4.39 -12.01 1.12
N GLY A 4 -4.40 -11.94 2.45
CA GLY A 4 -4.95 -10.82 3.23
C GLY A 4 -3.89 -9.81 3.69
N MET A 5 -4.31 -8.85 4.51
CA MET A 5 -3.45 -7.73 4.94
C MET A 5 -2.24 -8.18 5.75
N VAL A 6 -2.40 -9.12 6.69
CA VAL A 6 -1.27 -9.59 7.52
C VAL A 6 -0.30 -10.39 6.66
N GLY A 7 0.97 -9.99 6.69
CA GLY A 7 2.04 -10.50 5.83
C GLY A 7 2.19 -9.75 4.51
N SER A 8 1.32 -8.78 4.22
CA SER A 8 1.46 -7.90 3.05
C SER A 8 2.39 -6.72 3.34
N GLN A 9 2.75 -6.01 2.29
CA GLN A 9 3.50 -4.75 2.38
C GLN A 9 2.76 -3.70 1.56
N ALA A 10 2.82 -2.44 1.98
CA ALA A 10 1.96 -1.38 1.44
C ALA A 10 2.75 -0.14 1.02
N LEU A 11 2.28 0.49 -0.05
CA LEU A 11 2.59 1.86 -0.44
C LEU A 11 1.44 2.74 0.02
N VAL A 12 1.72 3.80 0.78
CA VAL A 12 0.68 4.70 1.30
C VAL A 12 1.07 6.15 1.04
N ALA A 13 0.15 6.89 0.40
CA ALA A 13 0.23 8.34 0.28
C ALA A 13 -0.63 9.02 1.33
N PHE A 14 -0.08 10.05 1.98
CA PHE A 14 -0.82 10.86 2.93
C PHE A 14 -0.23 12.25 3.10
N LYS A 15 -0.97 13.15 3.76
CA LYS A 15 -0.47 14.49 4.13
C LYS A 15 0.30 14.41 5.44
N ASP A 16 1.57 14.78 5.40
CA ASP A 16 2.41 15.00 6.57
C ASP A 16 2.86 16.46 6.61
N LYS A 17 2.52 17.17 7.70
CA LYS A 17 2.81 18.60 7.90
C LYS A 17 2.46 19.49 6.69
N GLY A 18 1.36 19.16 6.00
CA GLY A 18 0.87 19.90 4.82
C GLY A 18 1.45 19.45 3.48
N PHE A 19 2.48 18.61 3.47
CA PHE A 19 3.06 18.04 2.26
C PHE A 19 2.49 16.65 1.98
N VAL A 20 2.30 16.31 0.71
CA VAL A 20 1.96 14.93 0.34
C VAL A 20 3.25 14.11 0.25
N VAL A 21 3.25 12.98 0.95
CA VAL A 21 4.37 12.04 1.00
C VAL A 21 3.87 10.65 0.64
N ALA A 22 4.75 9.83 0.07
CA ALA A 22 4.54 8.40 -0.12
C ALA A 22 5.52 7.62 0.76
N LYS A 23 5.03 6.61 1.49
CA LYS A 23 5.82 5.81 2.40
C LYS A 23 5.48 4.33 2.28
N THR A 24 6.42 3.48 2.71
CA THR A 24 6.30 2.02 2.64
C THR A 24 6.08 1.43 4.03
N TYR A 25 5.25 0.39 4.13
CA TYR A 25 4.90 -0.24 5.39
C TYR A 25 4.96 -1.76 5.29
N ASN A 26 5.40 -2.40 6.37
CA ASN A 26 5.29 -3.84 6.53
C ASN A 26 4.11 -4.16 7.46
N ILE A 27 3.12 -4.89 6.98
CA ILE A 27 1.88 -5.16 7.71
C ILE A 27 2.00 -6.53 8.39
N SER A 28 2.60 -6.55 9.57
CA SER A 28 2.82 -7.79 10.34
C SER A 28 1.65 -8.16 11.26
N SER A 29 0.76 -7.22 11.57
CA SER A 29 -0.43 -7.44 12.40
C SER A 29 -1.53 -6.42 12.09
N TYR A 30 -2.71 -6.62 12.67
CA TYR A 30 -3.81 -5.65 12.59
C TYR A 30 -3.69 -4.49 13.60
N SER A 31 -2.70 -4.51 14.48
CA SER A 31 -2.55 -3.53 15.57
C SER A 31 -1.35 -2.61 15.41
N SER A 32 -0.43 -2.94 14.51
CA SER A 32 0.86 -2.25 14.35
C SER A 32 0.99 -1.69 12.95
N ILE A 33 1.24 -0.38 12.84
CA ILE A 33 1.49 0.31 11.58
C ILE A 33 2.88 0.93 11.67
N VAL A 34 3.85 0.24 11.10
CA VAL A 34 5.26 0.61 11.18
C VAL A 34 5.82 0.78 9.79
N GLU A 35 6.40 1.96 9.55
CA GLU A 35 7.12 2.25 8.31
C GLU A 35 8.27 1.26 8.16
N GLY A 36 8.46 0.71 6.97
CA GLY A 36 9.45 -0.34 6.75
C GLY A 36 9.74 -0.54 5.27
N LYS A 37 10.90 -1.13 4.98
CA LYS A 37 11.30 -1.43 3.60
C LYS A 37 10.45 -2.56 3.01
N LEU A 38 10.19 -2.46 1.71
CA LEU A 38 9.58 -3.54 0.95
C LEU A 38 10.57 -4.69 0.76
N SER A 39 10.06 -5.92 0.61
CA SER A 39 10.88 -7.11 0.34
C SER A 39 11.31 -7.21 -1.12
N PHE A 40 10.81 -6.31 -1.97
CA PHE A 40 11.12 -6.17 -3.37
C PHE A 40 11.55 -4.75 -3.68
N GLU A 41 12.30 -4.59 -4.78
CA GLU A 41 12.80 -3.29 -5.20
C GLU A 41 11.67 -2.43 -5.78
N ILE A 42 11.75 -1.14 -5.50
CA ILE A 42 10.89 -0.11 -6.08
C ILE A 42 11.74 1.05 -6.55
N TRP A 43 11.25 1.76 -7.57
CA TRP A 43 11.88 2.95 -8.13
C TRP A 43 10.85 4.06 -8.31
N ASP A 44 11.33 5.29 -8.36
CA ASP A 44 10.54 6.48 -8.68
C ASP A 44 9.30 6.67 -7.81
N LEU A 45 9.39 6.32 -6.52
CA LEU A 45 8.29 6.47 -5.57
C LEU A 45 8.00 7.94 -5.29
N GLU A 46 6.83 8.39 -5.70
CA GLU A 46 6.33 9.75 -5.48
C GLU A 46 4.82 9.74 -5.20
N ALA A 47 4.32 10.75 -4.47
CA ALA A 47 2.89 11.02 -4.41
C ALA A 47 2.57 12.48 -4.71
N ARG A 48 1.47 12.70 -5.44
CA ARG A 48 0.97 14.04 -5.81
C ARG A 48 -0.53 14.13 -5.57
N VAL A 49 -1.03 15.35 -5.39
CA VAL A 49 -2.47 15.64 -5.42
C VAL A 49 -2.86 15.95 -6.86
N ALA A 50 -3.78 15.18 -7.43
CA ALA A 50 -4.36 15.44 -8.73
C ALA A 50 -5.35 16.63 -8.68
N ASN A 51 -5.72 17.16 -9.85
CA ASN A 51 -6.63 18.31 -9.95
C ASN A 51 -8.01 18.08 -9.31
N ASP A 52 -8.44 16.82 -9.19
CA ASP A 52 -9.70 16.44 -8.53
C ASP A 52 -9.55 16.26 -7.01
N GLY A 53 -8.39 16.61 -6.44
CA GLY A 53 -8.09 16.51 -5.02
C GLY A 53 -7.66 15.12 -4.54
N LYS A 54 -7.63 14.09 -5.42
CA LYS A 54 -7.18 12.75 -5.04
C LYS A 54 -5.66 12.70 -4.93
N MET A 55 -5.16 11.90 -4.00
CA MET A 55 -3.74 11.56 -3.96
C MET A 55 -3.46 10.41 -4.92
N VAL A 56 -2.39 10.54 -5.71
CA VAL A 56 -1.92 9.53 -6.66
C VAL A 56 -0.50 9.15 -6.30
N ILE A 57 -0.24 7.84 -6.21
CA ILE A 57 1.10 7.27 -6.03
C ILE A 57 1.65 6.91 -7.42
N TYR A 58 2.87 7.35 -7.69
CA TYR A 58 3.67 6.93 -8.84
C TYR A 58 4.82 6.06 -8.30
N CYS A 59 5.04 4.90 -8.92
CA CYS A 59 6.08 3.98 -8.51
C CYS A 59 6.27 2.90 -9.59
N SER A 60 7.52 2.48 -9.80
CA SER A 60 7.85 1.23 -10.49
C SER A 60 8.20 0.16 -9.46
N LEU A 61 7.80 -1.09 -9.68
CA LEU A 61 8.05 -2.19 -8.74
C LEU A 61 8.65 -3.39 -9.46
N LYS A 62 9.61 -4.05 -8.82
CA LYS A 62 10.26 -5.24 -9.37
C LYS A 62 9.33 -6.43 -9.30
N ILE A 63 9.00 -6.95 -10.48
CA ILE A 63 8.31 -8.21 -10.59
C ILE A 63 9.31 -9.35 -10.39
N PRO A 64 9.05 -10.32 -9.49
CA PRO A 64 9.88 -11.51 -9.38
C PRO A 64 9.98 -12.25 -10.72
N ALA A 65 11.17 -12.70 -11.08
CA ALA A 65 11.39 -13.41 -12.34
C ALA A 65 10.48 -14.65 -12.43
N GLY A 66 9.77 -14.79 -13.55
CA GLY A 66 8.83 -15.90 -13.78
C GLY A 66 7.49 -15.79 -13.04
N ALA A 67 7.22 -14.69 -12.33
CA ALA A 67 5.91 -14.45 -11.75
C ALA A 67 4.87 -14.29 -12.87
N LYS A 68 3.81 -15.11 -12.82
CA LYS A 68 2.63 -14.99 -13.69
C LYS A 68 1.51 -14.18 -13.04
N LYS A 69 1.62 -13.98 -11.74
CA LYS A 69 0.59 -13.35 -10.91
C LYS A 69 1.17 -12.73 -9.65
N LEU A 70 0.48 -11.72 -9.14
CA LEU A 70 0.75 -11.09 -7.84
C LEU A 70 -0.54 -11.09 -7.01
N ASN A 71 -0.39 -11.18 -5.69
CA ASN A 71 -1.49 -10.89 -4.78
C ASN A 71 -1.45 -9.40 -4.44
N GLN A 72 -2.60 -8.75 -4.46
CA GLN A 72 -2.76 -7.37 -4.04
C GLN A 72 -3.82 -7.26 -2.96
N VAL A 73 -3.59 -6.33 -2.03
CA VAL A 73 -4.61 -5.83 -1.11
C VAL A 73 -4.81 -4.36 -1.38
N TRP A 74 -6.05 -3.91 -1.35
CA TRP A 74 -6.37 -2.48 -1.47
C TRP A 74 -7.15 -2.07 -0.25
N GLN A 75 -6.71 -1.04 0.47
CA GLN A 75 -7.35 -0.64 1.71
C GLN A 75 -7.73 0.83 1.68
N VAL A 76 -8.79 1.15 2.41
CA VAL A 76 -9.15 2.52 2.72
C VAL A 76 -8.24 3.05 3.82
N GLY A 77 -7.79 4.30 3.70
CA GLY A 77 -7.15 5.00 4.81
C GLY A 77 -8.21 5.52 5.78
N ALA A 78 -7.97 5.41 7.09
CA ALA A 78 -8.88 5.97 8.09
C ALA A 78 -8.57 7.43 8.40
N ALA A 79 -7.44 7.67 9.05
CA ALA A 79 -6.99 9.00 9.41
C ALA A 79 -5.47 9.05 9.49
N VAL A 80 -4.94 10.27 9.49
CA VAL A 80 -3.56 10.55 9.87
C VAL A 80 -3.62 11.39 11.13
N SER A 81 -2.91 10.96 12.18
CA SER A 81 -2.80 11.70 13.43
C SER A 81 -1.33 11.88 13.78
N ASN A 82 -0.91 13.12 14.02
CA ASN A 82 0.49 13.46 14.35
C ASN A 82 1.52 12.87 13.37
N GLY A 83 1.22 12.86 12.07
CA GLY A 83 2.08 12.31 11.02
C GLY A 83 2.14 10.77 10.97
N GLN A 84 1.27 10.09 11.72
CA GLN A 84 1.17 8.63 11.75
C GLN A 84 -0.18 8.17 11.17
N LEU A 85 -0.12 7.04 10.46
CA LEU A 85 -1.32 6.39 9.94
C LEU A 85 -2.13 5.78 11.08
N MET A 86 -3.44 5.95 11.03
CA MET A 86 -4.37 5.29 11.94
C MET A 86 -4.97 4.06 11.28
N LYS A 87 -5.19 3.02 12.08
CA LYS A 87 -5.83 1.77 11.64
C LYS A 87 -7.24 2.05 11.12
N HIS A 88 -7.59 1.44 9.99
CA HIS A 88 -8.96 1.43 9.48
C HIS A 88 -9.83 0.34 10.10
N GLU A 89 -11.13 0.44 9.89
CA GLU A 89 -12.09 -0.56 10.36
C GLU A 89 -11.82 -1.94 9.74
N LEU A 90 -11.97 -3.01 10.52
CA LEU A 90 -11.69 -4.39 10.09
C LEU A 90 -12.98 -5.15 9.75
N GLY A 91 -13.96 -4.44 9.18
CA GLY A 91 -15.18 -5.04 8.68
C GLY A 91 -14.91 -6.01 7.53
N LYS A 92 -15.88 -6.89 7.23
CA LYS A 92 -15.76 -7.92 6.18
C LYS A 92 -15.33 -7.37 4.82
N ALA A 93 -15.85 -6.20 4.42
CA ALA A 93 -15.49 -5.58 3.15
C ALA A 93 -14.00 -5.21 3.08
N ASN A 94 -13.44 -4.61 4.14
CA ASN A 94 -12.03 -4.23 4.19
C ASN A 94 -11.13 -5.47 4.27
N LEU A 95 -11.47 -6.44 5.12
CA LEU A 95 -10.72 -7.70 5.20
C LEU A 95 -10.75 -8.51 3.89
N GLY A 96 -11.84 -8.38 3.12
CA GLY A 96 -12.02 -9.01 1.82
C GLY A 96 -11.47 -8.20 0.64
N SER A 97 -10.91 -7.02 0.85
CA SER A 97 -10.40 -6.14 -0.21
C SER A 97 -9.01 -6.59 -0.67
N MET A 98 -9.01 -7.75 -1.31
CA MET A 98 -7.85 -8.46 -1.82
C MET A 98 -8.16 -9.05 -3.18
N GLY A 99 -7.13 -9.28 -3.99
CA GLY A 99 -7.28 -9.83 -5.32
C GLY A 99 -5.98 -10.37 -5.88
N GLU A 100 -6.11 -11.08 -6.99
CA GLU A 100 -4.99 -11.61 -7.75
C GLU A 100 -4.86 -10.80 -9.04
N LEU A 101 -3.66 -10.27 -9.29
CA LEU A 101 -3.31 -9.57 -10.52
C LEU A 101 -2.59 -10.56 -11.43
N ASN A 102 -3.24 -10.97 -12.51
CA ASN A 102 -2.59 -11.75 -13.56
C ASN A 102 -1.73 -10.83 -14.41
N LEU A 103 -0.46 -11.20 -14.57
CA LEU A 103 0.47 -10.46 -15.40
C LEU A 103 0.33 -10.95 -16.83
N VAL A 104 0.16 -10.02 -17.76
CA VAL A 104 0.19 -10.35 -19.20
C VAL A 104 1.62 -10.69 -19.60
N GLU A 105 1.77 -11.70 -20.46
CA GLU A 105 3.08 -12.04 -21.01
C GLU A 105 3.60 -10.85 -21.83
N THR A 106 4.87 -10.49 -21.60
CA THR A 106 5.61 -9.48 -22.38
C THR A 106 6.17 -10.08 -23.65
#